data_AF-A0A4Y2EZR1-F1
#
_entry.id   AF-A0A4Y2EZR1-F1
#
_cell.length_a   1.000
_cell.length_b   1.000
_cell.length_c   1.000
_cell.angle_alpha   90.00
_cell.angle_beta   90.00
_cell.angle_gamma   90.00
#
_symmetry.space_group_name_H-M   'P 1'
#
loop_
_entity.id
_entity.type
_entity.pdbx_description
1 polymer ?
#
loop_
_entity_poly.entity_id
_entity_poly.type
_entity_poly.pdbx_seq_one_letter_code
_entity_poly.pdbx_strand_id
1 'polypeptide(L)'
;MTYFCEAIITAPQLVINKHEVLQNQALCLITGAVKSTPIDAMLLLTGNKPFQDIMKEKALVLYEKLLRIEDSSWREYTIKPRHLKTQNGFMQKVLDIRKDLAIPGDIQPLLKPRNPLEVINIDVKLDLVETIHEKRDVAPSILRSLVLETIAARYPATDWLHIFTDGSQFDCHFNVGAGGFSDLFSFYAPAGFIGTAFDGEVVAMRIALKQLLAIHHKCENAFLFYDSQVAIQSISSFELPMTPEISHCQELLRTLTLRGKRIVLQWVPGHCGLWDTTALKCWRRVSPSSIPDETRRDAVAAFHLTTGHDCLASHLHCLGISTEPFCPLCDSGEVMERDHLLRCGALQGLTKVSRYWEARAFLGL
;
A
#
# COMPACT_ATOMS: atom_id res chain seq x y z
N MET A 1 -17.35 -9.27 -25.33
CA MET A 1 -18.67 -8.60 -25.33
C MET A 1 -18.49 -7.19 -24.79
N THR A 2 -18.63 -6.17 -25.63
CA THR A 2 -18.33 -4.76 -25.28
C THR A 2 -19.56 -3.86 -25.30
N TYR A 3 -20.64 -4.30 -25.93
CA TYR A 3 -21.88 -3.55 -26.14
C TYR A 3 -23.10 -4.41 -25.77
N PHE A 4 -24.26 -3.77 -25.58
CA PHE A 4 -25.56 -4.42 -25.34
C PHE A 4 -25.72 -5.17 -24.01
N CYS A 5 -24.80 -4.98 -23.06
CA CYS A 5 -24.80 -5.66 -21.76
C CYS A 5 -26.09 -5.41 -20.95
N GLU A 6 -26.68 -4.21 -21.10
CA GLU A 6 -27.95 -3.82 -20.45
C GLU A 6 -29.13 -4.73 -20.88
N ALA A 7 -29.25 -4.97 -22.18
CA ALA A 7 -30.33 -5.77 -22.72
C ALA A 7 -30.09 -7.27 -22.51
N ILE A 8 -28.83 -7.73 -22.52
CA ILE A 8 -28.50 -9.15 -22.33
C ILE A 8 -28.72 -9.57 -20.87
N ILE A 9 -28.35 -8.74 -19.88
CA ILE A 9 -28.54 -9.09 -18.46
C ILE A 9 -30.02 -9.11 -18.03
N THR A 10 -30.88 -8.41 -18.79
CA THR A 10 -32.33 -8.39 -18.59
C THR A 10 -33.06 -9.44 -19.45
N ALA A 11 -32.35 -10.16 -20.32
CA ALA A 11 -32.93 -11.14 -21.19
C ALA A 11 -33.46 -12.37 -20.42
N PRO A 12 -34.47 -13.09 -20.96
CA PRO A 12 -34.92 -14.36 -20.39
C PRO A 12 -33.80 -15.40 -20.36
N GLN A 13 -33.80 -16.27 -19.34
CA GLN A 13 -32.79 -17.33 -19.17
C GLN A 13 -32.64 -18.21 -20.42
N LEU A 14 -33.73 -18.44 -21.16
CA LEU A 14 -33.71 -19.18 -22.43
C LEU A 14 -32.74 -18.56 -23.46
N VAL A 15 -32.69 -17.23 -23.54
CA VAL A 15 -31.80 -16.51 -24.47
C VAL A 15 -30.35 -16.62 -24.00
N ILE A 16 -30.12 -16.51 -22.69
CA ILE A 16 -28.79 -16.63 -22.08
C ILE A 16 -28.21 -18.03 -22.35
N ASN A 17 -29.01 -19.08 -22.13
CA ASN A 17 -28.59 -20.47 -22.37
C ASN A 17 -28.24 -20.71 -23.86
N LYS A 18 -28.95 -20.07 -24.80
CA LYS A 18 -28.60 -20.16 -26.24
C LYS A 18 -27.23 -19.56 -26.53
N HIS A 19 -26.88 -18.43 -25.90
CA HIS A 19 -25.56 -17.82 -26.09
C HIS A 19 -24.44 -18.65 -25.47
N GLU A 20 -24.71 -19.30 -24.34
CA GLU A 20 -23.77 -20.22 -23.70
C GLU A 20 -23.49 -21.44 -24.59
N VAL A 21 -24.54 -22.03 -25.19
CA VAL A 21 -24.37 -23.12 -26.18
C VAL A 21 -23.56 -22.63 -27.40
N LEU A 22 -23.80 -21.42 -27.89
CA LEU A 22 -23.04 -20.84 -29.00
C LEU A 22 -21.58 -20.61 -28.64
N GLN A 23 -21.28 -20.12 -27.43
CA GLN A 23 -19.90 -19.99 -26.95
C GLN A 23 -19.21 -21.35 -26.91
N ASN A 24 -19.88 -22.37 -26.38
CA ASN A 24 -19.33 -23.72 -26.30
C ASN A 24 -19.03 -24.30 -27.69
N GLN A 25 -19.94 -24.11 -28.65
CA GLN A 25 -19.72 -24.51 -30.05
C GLN A 25 -18.54 -23.78 -30.68
N ALA A 26 -18.42 -22.46 -30.45
CA ALA A 26 -17.30 -21.68 -30.96
C ALA A 26 -15.96 -22.13 -30.36
N LEU A 27 -15.91 -22.42 -29.05
CA LEU A 27 -14.72 -22.94 -28.39
C LEU A 27 -14.27 -24.28 -29.00
N CYS A 28 -15.20 -25.21 -29.25
CA CYS A 28 -14.88 -26.47 -29.92
C CYS A 28 -14.33 -26.25 -31.33
N LEU A 29 -14.96 -25.36 -32.11
CA LEU A 29 -14.51 -25.05 -33.47
C LEU A 29 -13.10 -24.45 -33.48
N ILE A 30 -12.81 -23.53 -32.56
CA ILE A 30 -11.50 -22.85 -32.47
C ILE A 30 -10.41 -23.83 -32.03
N THR A 31 -10.71 -24.69 -31.06
CA THR A 31 -9.74 -25.65 -30.50
C THR A 31 -9.63 -26.95 -31.28
N GLY A 32 -10.54 -27.20 -32.23
CA GLY A 32 -10.66 -28.50 -32.91
C GLY A 32 -11.12 -29.63 -31.98
N ALA A 33 -11.67 -29.30 -30.81
CA ALA A 33 -12.10 -30.28 -29.82
C ALA A 33 -13.33 -31.06 -30.29
N VAL A 34 -13.32 -32.38 -30.01
CA VAL A 34 -14.48 -33.24 -30.24
C VAL A 34 -15.64 -32.87 -29.30
N LYS A 35 -16.88 -33.17 -29.71
CA LYS A 35 -18.09 -32.79 -28.96
C LYS A 35 -18.16 -33.37 -27.53
N SER A 36 -17.45 -34.45 -27.25
CA SER A 36 -17.40 -35.09 -25.94
C SER A 36 -16.43 -34.42 -24.96
N THR A 37 -15.62 -33.44 -25.41
CA THR A 37 -14.69 -32.74 -24.54
C THR A 37 -15.45 -31.91 -23.50
N PRO A 38 -15.11 -32.04 -22.20
CA PRO A 38 -15.73 -31.22 -21.15
C PRO A 38 -15.52 -29.72 -21.39
N ILE A 39 -16.58 -28.93 -21.24
CA ILE A 39 -16.52 -27.47 -21.47
C ILE A 39 -15.55 -26.77 -20.51
N ASP A 40 -15.49 -27.20 -19.25
CA ASP A 40 -14.61 -26.60 -18.24
C ASP A 40 -13.13 -26.72 -18.64
N ALA A 41 -12.75 -27.85 -19.24
CA ALA A 41 -11.40 -28.06 -19.75
C ALA A 41 -11.09 -27.12 -20.92
N MET A 42 -12.06 -26.85 -21.80
CA MET A 42 -11.90 -25.92 -22.92
C MET A 42 -11.82 -24.46 -22.45
N LEU A 43 -12.64 -24.08 -21.48
CA LEU A 43 -12.58 -22.75 -20.85
C LEU A 43 -11.22 -22.51 -20.20
N LEU A 44 -10.72 -23.49 -19.44
CA LEU A 44 -9.40 -23.42 -18.83
C LEU A 44 -8.27 -23.33 -19.88
N LEU A 45 -8.29 -24.20 -20.89
CA LEU A 45 -7.27 -24.23 -21.95
C LEU A 45 -7.20 -22.91 -22.72
N THR A 46 -8.34 -22.29 -22.98
CA THR A 46 -8.43 -21.04 -23.76
C THR A 46 -8.36 -19.78 -22.91
N GLY A 47 -8.33 -19.91 -21.58
CA GLY A 47 -8.41 -18.78 -20.65
C GLY A 47 -9.74 -18.01 -20.71
N ASN A 48 -10.81 -18.64 -21.21
CA ASN A 48 -12.14 -18.01 -21.29
C ASN A 48 -12.97 -18.32 -20.04
N LYS A 49 -13.92 -17.42 -19.75
CA LYS A 49 -14.92 -17.60 -18.69
C LYS A 49 -16.26 -18.06 -19.28
N PRO A 50 -17.14 -18.71 -18.49
CA PRO A 50 -18.52 -18.96 -18.89
C PRO A 50 -19.23 -17.68 -19.35
N PHE A 51 -20.11 -17.79 -20.35
CA PHE A 51 -20.82 -16.64 -20.94
C PHE A 51 -21.54 -15.82 -19.88
N GLN A 52 -22.20 -16.49 -18.93
CA GLN A 52 -22.97 -15.83 -17.88
C GLN A 52 -22.08 -14.97 -16.98
N ASP A 53 -20.86 -15.42 -16.69
CA ASP A 53 -19.92 -14.67 -15.86
C ASP A 53 -19.37 -13.46 -16.62
N ILE A 54 -19.07 -13.61 -17.91
CA ILE A 54 -18.70 -12.49 -18.77
C ILE A 54 -19.83 -11.45 -18.79
N MET A 55 -21.07 -11.89 -18.96
CA MET A 55 -22.23 -11.02 -18.98
C MET A 55 -22.39 -10.25 -17.66
N LYS A 56 -22.31 -10.94 -16.51
CA LYS A 56 -22.37 -10.31 -15.17
C LYS A 56 -21.24 -9.30 -14.99
N GLU A 57 -20.00 -9.68 -15.32
CA GLU A 57 -18.83 -8.82 -15.24
C GLU A 57 -19.02 -7.54 -16.07
N LYS A 58 -19.45 -7.67 -17.33
CA LYS A 58 -19.65 -6.50 -18.20
C LYS A 58 -20.82 -5.63 -17.79
N ALA A 59 -21.89 -6.22 -17.23
CA ALA A 59 -23.02 -5.46 -16.68
C ALA A 59 -22.60 -4.64 -15.45
N LEU A 60 -21.80 -5.23 -14.54
CA LEU A 60 -21.21 -4.52 -13.39
C LEU A 60 -20.28 -3.39 -13.83
N VAL A 61 -19.40 -3.64 -14.80
CA VAL A 61 -18.50 -2.60 -15.35
C VAL A 61 -19.30 -1.45 -15.95
N LEU A 62 -20.38 -1.72 -16.68
CA LEU A 62 -21.25 -0.68 -17.24
C LEU A 62 -21.94 0.13 -16.13
N TYR A 63 -22.48 -0.55 -15.11
CA TYR A 63 -23.10 0.11 -13.96
C TYR A 63 -22.13 1.04 -13.24
N GLU A 64 -20.92 0.57 -12.94
CA GLU A 64 -19.86 1.39 -12.33
C GLU A 64 -19.51 2.60 -13.21
N LYS A 65 -19.41 2.42 -14.54
CA LYS A 65 -19.19 3.54 -15.46
C LYS A 65 -20.31 4.57 -15.39
N LEU A 66 -21.58 4.14 -15.40
CA LEU A 66 -22.74 5.03 -15.34
C LEU A 66 -22.78 5.84 -14.04
N LEU A 67 -22.40 5.24 -12.91
CA LEU A 67 -22.30 5.95 -11.64
C LEU A 67 -21.16 6.96 -11.61
N ARG A 68 -20.04 6.68 -12.27
CA ARG A 68 -18.82 7.50 -12.21
C ARG A 68 -18.78 8.64 -13.21
N ILE A 69 -19.64 8.65 -14.23
CA ILE A 69 -19.83 9.79 -15.13
C ILE A 69 -20.29 11.03 -14.33
N GLU A 70 -19.74 12.20 -14.66
CA GLU A 70 -20.14 13.48 -14.07
C GLU A 70 -21.57 13.84 -14.49
N ASP A 71 -22.33 14.46 -13.59
CA ASP A 71 -23.73 14.87 -13.84
C ASP A 71 -24.66 13.71 -14.24
N SER A 72 -24.37 12.52 -13.72
CA SER A 72 -25.13 11.32 -14.01
C SER A 72 -26.40 11.24 -13.15
N SER A 73 -27.56 11.32 -13.79
CA SER A 73 -28.87 11.02 -13.18
C SER A 73 -28.97 9.59 -12.63
N TRP A 74 -28.00 8.73 -12.95
CA TRP A 74 -27.91 7.37 -12.43
C TRP A 74 -27.47 7.29 -10.96
N ARG A 75 -26.77 8.31 -10.44
CA ARG A 75 -26.35 8.33 -9.01
C ARG A 75 -27.54 8.45 -8.07
N GLU A 76 -28.55 9.21 -8.48
CA GLU A 76 -29.78 9.46 -7.72
C GLU A 76 -30.91 8.52 -8.15
N TYR A 77 -30.61 7.56 -9.03
CA TYR A 77 -31.63 6.66 -9.57
C TYR A 77 -32.23 5.80 -8.47
N THR A 78 -33.45 6.18 -8.08
CA THR A 78 -34.23 5.41 -7.11
C THR A 78 -35.07 4.39 -7.86
N ILE A 79 -34.99 3.13 -7.45
CA ILE A 79 -35.85 2.07 -7.97
C ILE A 79 -37.29 2.34 -7.50
N LYS A 80 -38.11 2.89 -8.39
CA LYS A 80 -39.55 3.06 -8.14
C LYS A 80 -40.29 1.73 -8.38
N PRO A 81 -41.28 1.38 -7.55
CA PRO A 81 -42.14 0.24 -7.79
C PRO A 81 -42.87 0.43 -9.13
N ARG A 82 -42.77 -0.59 -10.01
CA ARG A 82 -43.36 -0.53 -11.35
C ARG A 82 -44.64 -1.35 -11.36
N HIS A 83 -45.77 -0.68 -11.55
CA HIS A 83 -47.04 -1.37 -11.74
C HIS A 83 -47.05 -2.07 -13.12
N LEU A 84 -47.57 -3.30 -13.19
CA LEU A 84 -47.74 -4.09 -14.43
C LEU A 84 -46.44 -4.50 -15.17
N LYS A 85 -45.26 -4.46 -14.53
CA LYS A 85 -44.01 -4.99 -15.10
C LYS A 85 -43.50 -6.16 -14.27
N THR A 86 -43.36 -7.33 -14.89
CA THR A 86 -42.85 -8.55 -14.26
C THR A 86 -41.35 -8.75 -14.44
N GLN A 87 -40.72 -8.05 -15.40
CA GLN A 87 -39.28 -8.17 -15.66
C GLN A 87 -38.47 -7.09 -14.92
N ASN A 88 -37.44 -7.53 -14.20
CA ASN A 88 -36.44 -6.65 -13.60
C ASN A 88 -35.67 -5.90 -14.68
N GLY A 89 -35.50 -4.59 -14.50
CA GLY A 89 -34.64 -3.80 -15.36
C GLY A 89 -33.17 -4.00 -15.02
N PHE A 90 -32.32 -3.33 -15.80
CA PHE A 90 -30.86 -3.37 -15.65
C PHE A 90 -30.39 -3.06 -14.23
N MET A 91 -30.83 -1.92 -13.68
CA MET A 91 -30.41 -1.48 -12.34
C MET A 91 -30.78 -2.48 -11.25
N GLN A 92 -31.97 -3.10 -11.33
CA GLN A 92 -32.38 -4.14 -10.37
C GLN A 92 -31.46 -5.35 -10.47
N LYS A 93 -31.26 -5.88 -11.68
CA LYS A 93 -30.42 -7.05 -11.93
C LYS A 93 -28.98 -6.84 -11.45
N VAL A 94 -28.39 -5.67 -11.71
CA VAL A 94 -27.01 -5.40 -11.32
C VAL A 94 -26.88 -5.23 -9.81
N LEU A 95 -27.84 -4.59 -9.15
CA LEU A 95 -27.83 -4.46 -7.69
C LEU A 95 -27.98 -5.82 -6.98
N ASP A 96 -28.83 -6.71 -7.52
CA ASP A 96 -28.94 -8.09 -7.03
C ASP A 96 -27.58 -8.80 -7.13
N ILE A 97 -26.93 -8.75 -8.31
CA ILE A 97 -25.61 -9.36 -8.54
C ILE A 97 -24.54 -8.75 -7.61
N ARG A 98 -24.57 -7.43 -7.41
CA ARG A 98 -23.62 -6.72 -6.54
C ARG A 98 -23.76 -7.21 -5.09
N LYS A 99 -25.00 -7.39 -4.63
CA LYS A 99 -25.32 -7.90 -3.30
C LYS A 99 -24.86 -9.35 -3.13
N ASP A 100 -25.11 -10.19 -4.13
CA ASP A 100 -24.68 -11.59 -4.13
C ASP A 100 -23.15 -11.74 -4.07
N LEU A 101 -22.42 -10.82 -4.72
CA LEU A 101 -20.96 -10.81 -4.74
C LEU A 101 -20.33 -9.98 -3.60
N ALA A 102 -21.13 -9.41 -2.70
CA ALA A 102 -20.67 -8.55 -1.60
C ALA A 102 -19.68 -7.44 -2.02
N ILE A 103 -19.89 -6.84 -3.19
CA ILE A 103 -18.98 -5.80 -3.71
C ILE A 103 -19.10 -4.52 -2.86
N PRO A 104 -17.99 -3.97 -2.32
CA PRO A 104 -18.00 -2.77 -1.50
C PRO A 104 -18.73 -1.60 -2.15
N GLY A 105 -19.45 -0.79 -1.37
CA GLY A 105 -20.25 0.33 -1.88
C GLY A 105 -19.46 1.56 -2.34
N ASP A 106 -18.16 1.60 -2.06
CA ASP A 106 -17.33 2.78 -2.30
C ASP A 106 -17.11 3.00 -3.81
N ILE A 107 -17.72 4.07 -4.33
CA ILE A 107 -17.56 4.48 -5.72
C ILE A 107 -16.23 5.22 -5.84
N GLN A 108 -15.24 4.58 -6.45
CA GLN A 108 -14.00 5.28 -6.81
C GLN A 108 -14.23 6.27 -7.96
N PRO A 109 -13.55 7.43 -7.95
CA PRO A 109 -13.70 8.43 -9.00
C PRO A 109 -13.24 7.90 -10.35
N LEU A 110 -13.84 8.41 -11.44
CA LEU A 110 -13.33 8.14 -12.78
C LEU A 110 -12.02 8.91 -12.97
N LEU A 111 -10.94 8.18 -13.27
CA LEU A 111 -9.66 8.79 -13.57
C LEU A 111 -9.74 9.40 -14.97
N LYS A 112 -9.51 10.71 -15.04
CA LYS A 112 -9.48 11.45 -16.30
C LYS A 112 -8.05 11.42 -16.87
N PRO A 113 -7.89 11.32 -18.19
CA PRO A 113 -6.58 11.53 -18.81
C PRO A 113 -6.12 12.94 -18.49
N ARG A 114 -4.82 13.09 -18.25
CA ARG A 114 -4.20 14.37 -17.93
C ARG A 114 -4.20 15.28 -19.14
N ASN A 115 -4.30 16.58 -18.88
CA ASN A 115 -4.08 17.57 -19.93
C ASN A 115 -2.59 17.54 -20.34
N PRO A 116 -2.27 17.32 -21.62
CA PRO A 116 -0.88 17.29 -22.10
C PRO A 116 -0.09 18.58 -21.84
N LEU A 117 -0.76 19.72 -21.65
CA LEU A 117 -0.12 20.99 -21.32
C LEU A 117 0.29 21.11 -19.85
N GLU A 118 -0.14 20.17 -19.02
CA GLU A 118 0.11 20.14 -17.58
C GLU A 118 1.22 19.17 -17.19
N VAL A 119 1.95 18.67 -18.19
CA VAL A 119 3.11 17.80 -18.06
C VAL A 119 4.20 18.54 -17.29
N ILE A 120 4.60 17.95 -16.16
CA ILE A 120 5.75 18.39 -15.37
C ILE A 120 6.80 17.30 -15.44
N ASN A 121 8.02 17.69 -15.82
CA ASN A 121 9.17 16.81 -15.77
C ASN A 121 9.64 16.71 -14.32
N ILE A 122 9.41 15.54 -13.73
CA ILE A 122 9.90 15.19 -12.41
C ILE A 122 11.33 14.65 -12.60
N ASP A 123 12.28 15.15 -11.83
CA ASP A 123 13.65 14.61 -11.88
C ASP A 123 13.66 13.24 -11.19
N VAL A 124 13.83 12.21 -12.02
CA VAL A 124 13.87 10.81 -11.59
C VAL A 124 15.27 10.27 -11.87
N LYS A 125 15.90 9.71 -10.83
CA LYS A 125 17.18 9.01 -10.94
C LYS A 125 16.98 7.54 -10.60
N LEU A 126 17.22 6.66 -11.57
CA LEU A 126 17.14 5.22 -11.39
C LEU A 126 18.52 4.57 -11.19
N ASP A 127 19.58 5.34 -11.40
CA ASP A 127 20.97 4.97 -11.26
C ASP A 127 21.57 5.47 -9.94
N LEU A 128 22.54 4.74 -9.40
CA LEU A 128 23.41 5.20 -8.31
C LEU A 128 24.70 5.82 -8.89
N VAL A 129 25.57 6.37 -8.04
CA VAL A 129 26.87 6.94 -8.46
C VAL A 129 27.71 5.95 -9.26
N GLU A 130 27.63 4.66 -8.93
CA GLU A 130 28.18 3.57 -9.74
C GLU A 130 27.06 2.67 -10.27
N THR A 131 27.22 2.20 -11.51
CA THR A 131 26.24 1.32 -12.17
C THR A 131 26.43 -0.11 -11.68
N ILE A 132 25.49 -0.63 -10.89
CA ILE A 132 25.49 -2.03 -10.49
C ILE A 132 24.87 -2.85 -11.63
N HIS A 133 25.67 -3.67 -12.30
CA HIS A 133 25.20 -4.50 -13.41
C HIS A 133 24.37 -5.71 -12.95
N GLU A 134 24.64 -6.29 -11.77
CA GLU A 134 23.86 -7.42 -11.23
C GLU A 134 23.67 -7.35 -9.69
N LYS A 135 22.42 -7.17 -9.26
CA LYS A 135 22.02 -7.06 -7.83
C LYS A 135 22.26 -8.34 -7.01
N ARG A 136 22.40 -9.50 -7.67
CA ARG A 136 22.40 -10.83 -7.02
C ARG A 136 23.76 -11.16 -6.37
N ASP A 137 24.83 -10.52 -6.83
CA ASP A 137 26.20 -10.85 -6.44
C ASP A 137 26.84 -9.81 -5.50
N VAL A 138 26.13 -8.72 -5.19
CA VAL A 138 26.65 -7.63 -4.37
C VAL A 138 26.13 -7.74 -2.94
N ALA A 139 27.04 -7.81 -1.98
CA ALA A 139 26.70 -7.86 -0.55
C ALA A 139 25.87 -6.62 -0.14
N PRO A 140 24.84 -6.76 0.73
CA PRO A 140 24.01 -5.65 1.18
C PRO A 140 24.80 -4.47 1.80
N SER A 141 25.95 -4.74 2.42
CA SER A 141 26.86 -3.74 2.98
C SER A 141 27.50 -2.83 1.92
N ILE A 142 27.85 -3.39 0.76
CA ILE A 142 28.41 -2.64 -0.37
C ILE A 142 27.33 -1.75 -0.97
N LEU A 143 26.13 -2.31 -1.18
CA LEU A 143 24.98 -1.54 -1.65
C LEU A 143 24.63 -0.39 -0.71
N ARG A 144 24.70 -0.63 0.61
CA ARG A 144 24.52 0.41 1.63
C ARG A 144 25.53 1.54 1.47
N SER A 145 26.82 1.21 1.34
CA SER A 145 27.88 2.19 1.18
C SER A 145 27.67 3.03 -0.08
N LEU A 146 27.34 2.38 -1.20
CA LEU A 146 27.13 3.05 -2.47
C LEU A 146 25.93 3.99 -2.46
N VAL A 147 24.85 3.59 -1.77
CA VAL A 147 23.70 4.48 -1.60
C VAL A 147 24.08 5.66 -0.72
N LEU A 148 24.74 5.46 0.42
CA LEU A 148 25.20 6.56 1.28
C LEU A 148 26.11 7.54 0.55
N GLU A 149 27.02 7.03 -0.28
CA GLU A 149 27.86 7.84 -1.16
C GLU A 149 27.03 8.61 -2.19
N THR A 150 26.04 7.97 -2.82
CA THR A 150 25.12 8.63 -3.75
C THR A 150 24.34 9.77 -3.09
N ILE A 151 23.90 9.56 -1.85
CA ILE A 151 23.21 10.58 -1.06
C ILE A 151 24.16 11.74 -0.76
N ALA A 152 25.34 11.45 -0.23
CA ALA A 152 26.31 12.48 0.12
C ALA A 152 26.77 13.30 -1.10
N ALA A 153 26.94 12.65 -2.26
CA ALA A 153 27.42 13.30 -3.48
C ALA A 153 26.33 14.12 -4.20
N ARG A 154 25.10 13.60 -4.29
CA ARG A 154 24.03 14.22 -5.08
C ARG A 154 23.09 15.09 -4.24
N TYR A 155 22.89 14.75 -2.96
CA TYR A 155 21.87 15.32 -2.09
C TYR A 155 22.40 15.58 -0.68
N PRO A 156 23.36 16.51 -0.49
CA PRO A 156 23.91 16.81 0.82
C PRO A 156 22.83 17.28 1.79
N ALA A 157 22.88 16.81 3.05
CA ALA A 157 21.87 17.08 4.07
C ALA A 157 21.76 18.57 4.47
N THR A 158 22.76 19.39 4.13
CA THR A 158 22.71 20.85 4.34
C THR A 158 21.67 21.53 3.45
N ASP A 159 21.45 20.98 2.25
CA ASP A 159 20.69 21.66 1.19
C ASP A 159 19.41 20.89 0.82
N TRP A 160 19.30 19.63 1.24
CA TRP A 160 18.23 18.70 0.87
C TRP A 160 17.59 18.05 2.08
N LEU A 161 16.26 18.12 2.15
CA LEU A 161 15.50 17.31 3.09
C LEU A 161 15.44 15.86 2.60
N HIS A 162 15.92 14.95 3.43
CA HIS A 162 15.87 13.51 3.14
C HIS A 162 14.56 12.93 3.63
N ILE A 163 13.83 12.30 2.71
CA ILE A 163 12.59 11.61 3.03
C ILE A 163 12.68 10.19 2.55
N PHE A 164 12.33 9.32 3.47
CA PHE A 164 12.46 7.90 3.38
C PHE A 164 11.07 7.29 3.42
N THR A 165 10.72 6.45 2.45
CA THR A 165 9.39 5.84 2.40
C THR A 165 9.49 4.34 2.17
N ASP A 166 8.51 3.60 2.71
CA ASP A 166 8.44 2.16 2.58
C ASP A 166 6.98 1.68 2.56
N GLY A 167 6.69 0.71 1.70
CA GLY A 167 5.44 -0.02 1.67
C GLY A 167 5.64 -1.41 2.25
N SER A 168 4.76 -1.80 3.16
CA SER A 168 4.78 -3.12 3.78
C SER A 168 3.48 -3.86 3.50
N GLN A 169 3.56 -5.17 3.48
CA GLN A 169 2.44 -6.06 3.28
C GLN A 169 2.57 -7.23 4.25
N PHE A 170 1.47 -7.56 4.93
CA PHE A 170 1.40 -8.68 5.86
C PHE A 170 0.38 -9.70 5.35
N ASP A 171 0.67 -11.00 5.41
CA ASP A 171 -0.20 -12.06 4.89
C ASP A 171 -0.63 -11.86 3.43
N CYS A 172 0.33 -11.97 2.50
CA CYS A 172 0.12 -12.19 1.06
C CYS A 172 -1.22 -11.67 0.49
N HIS A 173 -1.30 -10.36 0.23
CA HIS A 173 -2.45 -9.58 -0.29
C HIS A 173 -3.38 -8.94 0.73
N PHE A 174 -3.15 -9.17 2.01
CA PHE A 174 -3.89 -8.49 3.07
C PHE A 174 -3.04 -7.44 3.79
N ASN A 175 -3.68 -6.62 4.62
CA ASN A 175 -3.06 -5.72 5.60
C ASN A 175 -1.83 -4.96 5.07
N VAL A 176 -2.08 -3.97 4.22
CA VAL A 176 -1.03 -3.13 3.64
C VAL A 176 -0.75 -1.95 4.57
N GLY A 177 0.53 -1.70 4.81
CA GLY A 177 1.02 -0.57 5.58
C GLY A 177 1.88 0.37 4.74
N ALA A 178 1.84 1.64 5.09
CA ALA A 178 2.70 2.68 4.54
C ALA A 178 3.46 3.36 5.68
N GLY A 179 4.76 3.56 5.49
CA GLY A 179 5.62 4.23 6.46
C GLY A 179 6.53 5.26 5.80
N GLY A 180 6.92 6.26 6.57
CA GLY A 180 7.96 7.18 6.14
C GLY A 180 8.63 7.91 7.28
N PHE A 181 9.87 8.32 7.03
CA PHE A 181 10.73 9.03 7.96
C PHE A 181 11.43 10.19 7.26
N SER A 182 11.63 11.25 7.99
CA SER A 182 12.42 12.42 7.63
C SER A 182 12.83 13.09 8.93
N ASP A 183 13.89 13.88 8.91
CA ASP A 183 14.34 14.61 10.11
C ASP A 183 13.25 15.55 10.66
N LEU A 184 12.30 15.97 9.81
CA LEU A 184 11.21 16.86 10.18
C LEU A 184 9.90 16.15 10.53
N PHE A 185 9.70 14.89 10.11
CA PHE A 185 8.46 14.16 10.37
C PHE A 185 8.64 12.64 10.21
N SER A 186 7.82 11.88 10.92
CA SER A 186 7.67 10.44 10.71
C SER A 186 6.19 10.06 10.70
N PHE A 187 5.83 9.00 9.98
CA PHE A 187 4.45 8.55 9.92
C PHE A 187 4.35 7.04 9.66
N TYR A 188 3.21 6.49 10.11
CA TYR A 188 2.73 5.16 9.79
C TYR A 188 1.25 5.25 9.50
N ALA A 189 0.80 4.59 8.44
CA ALA A 189 -0.60 4.60 8.05
C ALA A 189 -1.03 3.25 7.46
N PRO A 190 -2.27 2.81 7.71
CA PRO A 190 -2.85 1.72 6.96
C PRO A 190 -3.06 2.16 5.50
N ALA A 191 -2.65 1.33 4.56
CA ALA A 191 -2.81 1.54 3.12
C ALA A 191 -3.97 0.73 2.53
N GLY A 192 -4.53 -0.22 3.28
CA GLY A 192 -5.73 -0.96 2.90
C GLY A 192 -5.79 -2.34 3.50
N PHE A 193 -6.99 -2.93 3.58
CA PHE A 193 -7.16 -4.32 4.01
C PHE A 193 -6.77 -5.31 2.92
N ILE A 194 -7.03 -4.99 1.65
CA ILE A 194 -6.64 -5.79 0.49
C ILE A 194 -5.75 -4.92 -0.37
N GLY A 195 -4.54 -5.40 -0.68
CA GLY A 195 -3.61 -4.71 -1.55
C GLY A 195 -2.22 -5.33 -1.55
N THR A 196 -1.34 -4.71 -2.31
CA THR A 196 0.03 -5.15 -2.55
C THR A 196 1.03 -4.27 -1.80
N ALA A 197 2.27 -4.74 -1.64
CA ALA A 197 3.34 -3.89 -1.13
C ALA A 197 3.49 -2.59 -1.96
N PHE A 198 3.26 -2.68 -3.27
CA PHE A 198 3.21 -1.53 -4.17
C PHE A 198 2.15 -0.50 -3.78
N ASP A 199 0.93 -0.94 -3.41
CA ASP A 199 -0.11 -0.01 -2.94
C ASP A 199 0.34 0.72 -1.67
N GLY A 200 1.07 0.02 -0.79
CA GLY A 200 1.71 0.61 0.39
C GLY A 200 2.73 1.69 0.03
N GLU A 201 3.59 1.43 -0.96
CA GLU A 201 4.59 2.40 -1.44
C GLU A 201 3.95 3.66 -2.02
N VAL A 202 2.90 3.51 -2.84
CA VAL A 202 2.16 4.65 -3.41
C VAL A 202 1.49 5.46 -2.30
N VAL A 203 0.89 4.79 -1.31
CA VAL A 203 0.29 5.48 -0.15
C VAL A 203 1.35 6.19 0.70
N ALA A 204 2.52 5.58 0.90
CA ALA A 204 3.64 6.20 1.60
C ALA A 204 4.11 7.47 0.88
N MET A 205 4.26 7.42 -0.45
CA MET A 205 4.59 8.59 -1.27
C MET A 205 3.54 9.70 -1.10
N ARG A 206 2.25 9.35 -1.20
CA ARG A 206 1.16 10.32 -1.04
C ARG A 206 1.24 11.04 0.31
N ILE A 207 1.48 10.31 1.39
CA ILE A 207 1.56 10.90 2.74
C ILE A 207 2.81 11.77 2.86
N ALA A 208 3.96 11.29 2.38
CA ALA A 208 5.21 12.06 2.36
C ALA A 208 5.07 13.39 1.60
N LEU A 209 4.45 13.37 0.42
CA LEU A 209 4.20 14.59 -0.38
C LEU A 209 3.21 15.55 0.30
N LYS A 210 2.20 15.02 1.00
CA LYS A 210 1.28 15.85 1.81
C LYS A 210 2.00 16.52 2.97
N GLN A 211 2.88 15.80 3.66
CA GLN A 211 3.69 16.36 4.74
C GLN A 211 4.60 17.47 4.19
N LEU A 212 5.29 17.22 3.07
CA LEU A 212 6.09 18.24 2.37
C LEU A 212 5.29 19.50 2.04
N LEU A 213 4.05 19.36 1.58
CA LEU A 213 3.18 20.50 1.30
C LEU A 213 2.81 21.28 2.56
N ALA A 214 2.61 20.59 3.69
CA ALA A 214 2.34 21.21 4.98
C ALA A 214 3.57 21.97 5.52
N ILE A 215 4.77 21.39 5.38
CA ILE A 215 6.04 22.00 5.83
C ILE A 215 6.74 22.84 4.75
N HIS A 216 6.01 23.28 3.71
CA HIS A 216 6.59 23.93 2.53
C HIS A 216 7.50 25.14 2.84
N HIS A 217 7.38 25.81 3.98
CA HIS A 217 8.24 26.94 4.36
C HIS A 217 9.61 26.50 4.91
N LYS A 218 9.79 25.22 5.29
CA LYS A 218 11.01 24.71 5.94
C LYS A 218 12.02 24.07 5.01
N CYS A 219 11.64 23.71 3.79
CA CYS A 219 12.52 23.04 2.83
C CYS A 219 12.31 23.57 1.42
N GLU A 220 13.36 23.97 0.73
CA GLU A 220 13.30 24.34 -0.70
C GLU A 220 13.49 23.14 -1.61
N ASN A 221 14.45 22.27 -1.26
CA ASN A 221 14.74 21.05 -2.00
C ASN A 221 14.40 19.83 -1.13
N ALA A 222 13.70 18.87 -1.72
CA ALA A 222 13.35 17.62 -1.07
C ALA A 222 13.71 16.46 -1.96
N PHE A 223 14.25 15.43 -1.32
CA PHE A 223 14.70 14.22 -1.98
C PHE A 223 13.96 13.04 -1.34
N LEU A 224 13.43 12.14 -2.16
CA LEU A 224 12.64 11.00 -1.69
C LEU A 224 13.26 9.66 -2.12
N PHE A 225 13.53 8.80 -1.14
CA PHE A 225 13.99 7.42 -1.34
C PHE A 225 12.83 6.45 -1.56
N TYR A 226 12.97 5.63 -2.60
CA TYR A 226 12.07 4.51 -2.89
C TYR A 226 12.85 3.26 -3.24
N ASP A 227 12.40 2.11 -2.74
CA ASP A 227 12.96 0.82 -3.12
C ASP A 227 12.28 0.15 -4.32
N SER A 228 11.24 0.78 -4.86
CA SER A 228 10.45 0.29 -5.99
C SER A 228 10.54 1.18 -7.23
N GLN A 229 11.19 0.63 -8.25
CA GLN A 229 11.27 1.29 -9.57
C GLN A 229 9.87 1.41 -10.19
N VAL A 230 9.00 0.43 -9.98
CA VAL A 230 7.65 0.40 -10.55
C VAL A 230 6.80 1.53 -9.97
N ALA A 231 6.91 1.81 -8.66
CA ALA A 231 6.20 2.92 -8.03
C ALA A 231 6.66 4.28 -8.58
N ILE A 232 7.97 4.48 -8.70
CA ILE A 232 8.54 5.70 -9.30
C ILE A 232 8.06 5.86 -10.73
N GLN A 233 8.18 4.81 -11.56
CA GLN A 233 7.79 4.84 -12.97
C GLN A 233 6.30 5.11 -13.15
N SER A 234 5.45 4.51 -12.32
CA SER A 234 3.99 4.70 -12.36
C SER A 234 3.60 6.14 -12.07
N ILE A 235 4.35 6.82 -11.20
CA ILE A 235 4.06 8.19 -10.78
C ILE A 235 4.73 9.20 -11.71
N SER A 236 5.91 8.89 -12.25
CA SER A 236 6.59 9.72 -13.25
C SER A 236 5.96 9.60 -14.65
N SER A 237 5.14 8.57 -14.89
CA SER A 237 4.46 8.35 -16.15
C SER A 237 3.43 9.45 -16.45
N PHE A 238 3.33 9.83 -17.72
CA PHE A 238 2.29 10.71 -18.24
C PHE A 238 1.03 9.96 -18.69
N GLU A 239 1.02 8.63 -18.58
CA GLU A 239 -0.13 7.81 -18.93
C GLU A 239 -1.28 7.99 -17.92
N LEU A 240 -2.45 7.46 -18.29
CA LEU A 240 -3.61 7.46 -17.39
C LEU A 240 -3.22 6.75 -16.08
N PRO A 241 -3.36 7.40 -14.92
CA PRO A 241 -3.01 6.78 -13.66
C PRO A 241 -3.84 5.51 -13.47
N MET A 242 -3.19 4.44 -13.01
CA MET A 242 -3.84 3.16 -12.78
C MET A 242 -4.77 3.20 -11.56
N THR A 243 -4.46 4.06 -10.60
CA THR A 243 -5.20 4.21 -9.34
C THR A 243 -5.42 5.68 -8.98
N PRO A 244 -6.49 6.01 -8.23
CA PRO A 244 -6.70 7.35 -7.67
C PRO A 244 -5.51 7.85 -6.84
N GLU A 245 -4.83 6.94 -6.15
CA GLU A 245 -3.67 7.24 -5.31
C GLU A 245 -2.49 7.74 -6.14
N ILE A 246 -2.21 7.10 -7.29
CA ILE A 246 -1.18 7.57 -8.23
C ILE A 246 -1.54 8.96 -8.75
N SER A 247 -2.80 9.15 -9.18
CA SER A 247 -3.27 10.46 -9.66
C SER A 247 -3.07 11.56 -8.61
N HIS A 248 -3.32 11.24 -7.34
CA HIS A 248 -3.16 12.16 -6.22
C HIS A 248 -1.67 12.48 -5.95
N CYS A 249 -0.78 11.49 -6.00
CA CYS A 249 0.67 11.70 -5.85
C CYS A 249 1.19 12.65 -6.92
N GLN A 250 0.78 12.41 -8.16
CA GLN A 250 1.19 13.23 -9.29
C GLN A 250 0.65 14.67 -9.20
N GLU A 251 -0.58 14.88 -8.71
CA GLU A 251 -1.16 16.22 -8.44
C GLU A 251 -0.38 16.96 -7.35
N LEU A 252 0.03 16.25 -6.29
CA LEU A 252 0.84 16.81 -5.21
C LEU A 252 2.24 17.20 -5.70
N LEU A 253 2.89 16.35 -6.51
CA LEU A 253 4.19 16.65 -7.13
C LEU A 253 4.10 17.89 -8.01
N ARG A 254 3.02 18.00 -8.80
CA ARG A 254 2.73 19.19 -9.59
C ARG A 254 2.59 20.43 -8.73
N THR A 255 1.76 20.37 -7.70
CA THR A 255 1.51 21.49 -6.78
C THR A 255 2.80 21.96 -6.12
N LEU A 256 3.65 21.02 -5.68
CA LEU A 256 4.93 21.34 -5.06
C LEU A 256 5.90 21.98 -6.06
N THR A 257 5.96 21.47 -7.29
CA THR A 257 6.81 22.03 -8.36
C THR A 257 6.36 23.44 -8.72
N LEU A 258 5.06 23.69 -8.85
CA LEU A 258 4.50 25.02 -9.11
C LEU A 258 4.75 26.02 -7.97
N ARG A 259 4.94 25.52 -6.74
CA ARG A 259 5.38 26.32 -5.58
C ARG A 259 6.90 26.53 -5.52
N GLY A 260 7.63 26.18 -6.59
CA GLY A 260 9.06 26.36 -6.69
C GLY A 260 9.88 25.33 -5.90
N LYS A 261 9.29 24.22 -5.46
CA LYS A 261 10.03 23.15 -4.79
C LYS A 261 10.74 22.28 -5.81
N ARG A 262 12.01 21.98 -5.55
CA ARG A 262 12.77 21.02 -6.32
C ARG A 262 12.64 19.66 -5.65
N ILE A 263 11.92 18.75 -6.30
CA ILE A 263 11.70 17.38 -5.82
C ILE A 263 12.42 16.40 -6.73
N VAL A 264 13.23 15.53 -6.12
CA VAL A 264 13.93 14.46 -6.83
C VAL A 264 13.50 13.11 -6.28
N LEU A 265 13.12 12.20 -7.17
CA LEU A 265 12.79 10.81 -6.85
C LEU A 265 14.00 9.94 -7.23
N GLN A 266 14.60 9.28 -6.24
CA GLN A 266 15.74 8.41 -6.48
C GLN A 266 15.40 7.00 -6.05
N TRP A 267 15.58 6.09 -7.00
CA TRP A 267 15.51 4.68 -6.70
C TRP A 267 16.75 4.23 -5.94
N VAL A 268 16.52 3.38 -4.94
CA VAL A 268 17.57 2.67 -4.21
C VAL A 268 17.23 1.18 -4.15
N PRO A 269 18.22 0.29 -4.17
CA PRO A 269 17.93 -1.12 -4.06
C PRO A 269 17.29 -1.45 -2.70
N GLY A 270 16.15 -2.15 -2.72
CA GLY A 270 15.55 -2.71 -1.50
C GLY A 270 16.48 -3.72 -0.81
N HIS A 271 16.33 -3.85 0.51
CA HIS A 271 17.08 -4.77 1.40
C HIS A 271 18.57 -4.47 1.62
N CYS A 272 19.03 -3.24 1.37
CA CYS A 272 20.43 -2.85 1.58
C CYS A 272 20.76 -2.43 3.03
N GLY A 273 19.87 -2.70 3.99
CA GLY A 273 20.09 -2.35 5.39
C GLY A 273 20.23 -0.86 5.69
N LEU A 274 20.05 0.07 4.74
CA LEU A 274 20.00 1.53 4.98
C LEU A 274 19.05 1.88 6.11
N TRP A 275 17.92 1.20 6.08
CA TRP A 275 16.81 1.30 7.02
C TRP A 275 17.09 0.79 8.43
N ASP A 276 18.15 0.00 8.63
CA ASP A 276 18.55 -0.49 9.96
C ASP A 276 19.27 0.60 10.77
N THR A 277 19.80 1.65 10.13
CA THR A 277 20.32 2.83 10.84
C THR A 277 19.32 3.97 10.99
N THR A 278 18.24 3.95 10.21
CA THR A 278 17.17 4.95 10.23
C THR A 278 15.84 4.26 10.50
N ALA A 279 15.66 3.74 11.72
CA ALA A 279 14.41 3.33 12.41
C ALA A 279 13.28 2.55 11.67
N LEU A 280 13.33 2.34 10.35
CA LEU A 280 12.21 1.95 9.50
C LEU A 280 12.15 0.45 9.24
N LYS A 281 13.25 -0.32 9.33
CA LYS A 281 13.25 -1.79 9.08
C LYS A 281 13.82 -2.70 10.18
N CYS A 282 13.92 -2.23 11.43
CA CYS A 282 14.25 -3.10 12.58
C CYS A 282 13.23 -4.26 12.80
N TRP A 283 12.13 -4.26 12.03
CA TRP A 283 10.93 -5.07 12.22
C TRP A 283 10.95 -6.44 11.52
N ARG A 284 11.90 -6.72 10.60
CA ARG A 284 12.02 -8.06 9.96
C ARG A 284 12.86 -9.08 10.74
N ARG A 285 13.51 -8.68 11.84
CA ARG A 285 14.22 -9.61 12.72
C ARG A 285 13.33 -10.25 13.79
N VAL A 286 12.06 -9.86 13.87
CA VAL A 286 11.08 -10.53 14.73
C VAL A 286 10.59 -11.77 13.99
N SER A 287 11.21 -12.91 14.27
CA SER A 287 10.71 -14.19 13.78
C SER A 287 9.33 -14.46 14.42
N PRO A 288 8.32 -14.99 13.72
CA PRO A 288 7.03 -15.34 14.32
C PRO A 288 7.17 -16.26 15.54
N SER A 289 8.23 -17.07 15.59
CA SER A 289 8.60 -17.91 16.73
C SER A 289 9.07 -17.17 17.98
N SER A 290 9.23 -15.84 17.93
CA SER A 290 9.69 -15.00 19.05
C SER A 290 8.57 -14.22 19.74
N ILE A 291 7.35 -14.27 19.23
CA ILE A 291 6.15 -13.71 19.87
C ILE A 291 5.31 -14.90 20.37
N PRO A 292 5.14 -15.07 21.70
CA PRO A 292 4.31 -16.15 22.24
C PRO A 292 2.86 -16.02 21.76
N ASP A 293 2.20 -17.15 21.51
CA ASP A 293 0.75 -17.25 21.21
C ASP A 293 -0.06 -17.07 22.52
N GLU A 294 0.16 -15.94 23.19
CA GLU A 294 -0.37 -15.59 24.50
C GLU A 294 -1.37 -14.42 24.40
N THR A 295 -1.81 -13.91 25.55
CA THR A 295 -2.78 -12.81 25.59
C THR A 295 -2.25 -11.59 24.82
N ARG A 296 -3.16 -10.79 24.23
CA ARG A 296 -2.83 -9.55 23.49
C ARG A 296 -1.86 -8.64 24.27
N ARG A 297 -1.96 -8.61 25.59
CA ARG A 297 -1.09 -7.81 26.47
C ARG A 297 0.37 -8.28 26.44
N ASP A 298 0.59 -9.57 26.36
CA ASP A 298 1.92 -10.18 26.39
C ASP A 298 2.58 -10.11 25.01
N ALA A 299 1.80 -10.33 23.95
CA ALA A 299 2.24 -10.13 22.58
C ALA A 299 2.68 -8.68 22.31
N VAL A 300 1.94 -7.69 22.82
CA VAL A 300 2.29 -6.25 22.70
C VAL A 300 3.61 -5.94 23.43
N ALA A 301 3.79 -6.44 24.65
CA ALA A 301 5.02 -6.24 25.40
C ALA A 301 6.22 -6.92 24.73
N ALA A 302 6.06 -8.16 24.29
CA ALA A 302 7.10 -8.89 23.56
C ALA A 302 7.47 -8.17 22.27
N PHE A 303 6.50 -7.66 21.52
CA PHE A 303 6.72 -6.87 20.32
C PHE A 303 7.51 -5.59 20.62
N HIS A 304 7.05 -4.76 21.56
CA HIS A 304 7.72 -3.52 21.95
C HIS A 304 9.17 -3.72 22.41
N LEU A 305 9.40 -4.72 23.25
CA LEU A 305 10.73 -5.08 23.73
C LEU A 305 11.63 -5.59 22.60
N THR A 306 11.09 -6.36 21.65
CA THR A 306 11.88 -6.93 20.56
C THR A 306 12.24 -5.88 19.52
N THR A 307 11.35 -4.91 19.31
CA THR A 307 11.52 -3.86 18.29
C THR A 307 12.25 -2.63 18.83
N GLY A 308 12.56 -2.59 20.13
CA GLY A 308 13.19 -1.45 20.79
C GLY A 308 12.28 -0.22 20.92
N HIS A 309 10.97 -0.39 20.71
CA HIS A 309 9.93 0.63 20.89
C HIS A 309 9.22 0.40 22.22
N ASP A 310 10.02 0.21 23.26
CA ASP A 310 9.56 -0.23 24.57
C ASP A 310 9.07 0.92 25.45
N CYS A 311 9.38 2.17 25.09
CA CYS A 311 9.09 3.34 25.93
C CYS A 311 9.71 3.20 27.34
N LEU A 312 10.83 2.49 27.46
CA LEU A 312 11.67 2.51 28.65
C LEU A 312 12.60 3.72 28.64
N ALA A 313 13.28 4.01 29.74
CA ALA A 313 14.03 5.26 29.89
C ALA A 313 15.07 5.50 28.77
N SER A 314 15.72 4.45 28.27
CA SER A 314 16.63 4.56 27.12
C SER A 314 15.90 5.01 25.85
N HIS A 315 14.74 4.44 25.55
CA HIS A 315 13.94 4.82 24.39
C HIS A 315 13.36 6.23 24.54
N LEU A 316 12.85 6.57 25.73
CA LEU A 316 12.33 7.90 26.04
C LEU A 316 13.41 8.99 25.94
N HIS A 317 14.65 8.66 26.28
CA HIS A 317 15.78 9.57 26.12
C HIS A 317 16.10 9.81 24.64
N CYS A 318 16.10 8.75 23.81
CA CYS A 318 16.24 8.90 22.36
C CYS A 318 15.11 9.76 21.74
N LEU A 319 13.90 9.73 22.31
CA LEU A 319 12.77 10.57 21.91
C LEU A 319 12.84 12.01 22.47
N GLY A 320 13.83 12.34 23.30
CA GLY A 320 13.97 13.63 23.96
C GLY A 320 12.95 13.90 25.07
N ILE A 321 12.25 12.86 25.54
CA ILE A 321 11.24 12.94 26.62
C ILE A 321 11.92 12.75 27.99
N SER A 322 12.90 11.84 28.08
CA SER A 322 13.72 11.64 29.27
C SER A 322 15.02 12.42 29.17
N THR A 323 15.46 13.03 30.26
CA THR A 323 16.76 13.74 30.32
C THR A 323 17.94 12.78 30.27
N GLU A 324 17.78 11.54 30.75
CA GLU A 324 18.84 10.54 30.82
C GLU A 324 18.35 9.14 30.41
N PRO A 325 19.22 8.28 29.86
CA PRO A 325 18.87 6.92 29.42
C PRO A 325 18.90 5.86 30.54
N PHE A 326 19.30 6.24 31.75
CA PHE A 326 19.51 5.33 32.87
C PHE A 326 18.19 4.91 33.54
N CYS A 327 18.20 3.76 34.22
CA CYS A 327 17.03 3.29 34.95
C CYS A 327 16.73 4.18 36.17
N PRO A 328 15.58 4.88 36.21
CA PRO A 328 15.23 5.71 37.35
C PRO A 328 14.66 4.88 38.52
N LEU A 329 14.44 3.58 38.31
CA LEU A 329 13.81 2.69 39.28
C LEU A 329 14.82 2.00 40.20
N CYS A 330 16.11 1.95 39.82
CA CYS A 330 17.13 1.29 40.63
C CYS A 330 18.46 2.07 40.61
N ASP A 331 19.20 1.99 41.71
CA ASP A 331 20.46 2.74 41.90
C ASP A 331 21.66 2.11 41.19
N SER A 332 21.43 1.31 40.14
CA SER A 332 22.50 0.60 39.42
C SER A 332 23.26 1.46 38.42
N GLY A 333 22.68 2.59 37.98
CA GLY A 333 23.24 3.44 36.93
C GLY A 333 23.28 2.77 35.54
N GLU A 334 22.64 1.61 35.36
CA GLU A 334 22.55 0.95 34.06
C GLU A 334 21.49 1.60 33.15
N VAL A 335 21.72 1.51 31.84
CA VAL A 335 20.75 1.95 30.82
C VAL A 335 19.48 1.10 30.90
N MET A 336 18.31 1.75 30.90
CA MET A 336 17.03 1.04 31.01
C MET A 336 16.55 0.53 29.65
N GLU A 337 17.12 -0.60 29.25
CA GLU A 337 16.75 -1.33 28.04
C GLU A 337 16.14 -2.70 28.35
N ARG A 338 15.65 -3.40 27.32
CA ARG A 338 15.06 -4.73 27.40
C ARG A 338 15.83 -5.71 28.30
N ASP A 339 17.15 -5.73 28.21
CA ASP A 339 17.97 -6.72 28.90
C ASP A 339 18.24 -6.34 30.37
N HIS A 340 18.15 -5.04 30.69
CA HIS A 340 18.22 -4.55 32.07
C HIS A 340 16.97 -4.95 32.90
N LEU A 341 15.78 -5.07 32.29
CA LEU A 341 14.55 -5.42 33.02
C LEU A 341 14.68 -6.70 33.88
N LEU A 342 15.41 -7.71 33.39
CA LEU A 342 15.63 -8.95 34.14
C LEU A 342 16.65 -8.82 35.27
N ARG A 343 17.50 -7.79 35.24
CA ARG A 343 18.53 -7.52 36.26
C ARG A 343 18.12 -6.42 37.24
N CYS A 344 17.11 -5.62 36.89
CA CYS A 344 16.62 -4.54 37.73
C CYS A 344 16.08 -5.09 39.06
N GLY A 345 16.70 -4.69 40.17
CA GLY A 345 16.33 -5.12 41.53
C GLY A 345 15.03 -4.53 42.06
N ALA A 346 14.50 -3.49 41.40
CA ALA A 346 13.25 -2.83 41.77
C ALA A 346 11.99 -3.49 41.18
N LEU A 347 12.15 -4.42 40.22
CA LEU A 347 11.04 -5.10 39.54
C LEU A 347 10.87 -6.52 40.08
N GLN A 348 9.64 -6.89 40.46
CA GLN A 348 9.33 -8.17 41.10
C GLN A 348 8.77 -9.23 40.12
N GLY A 349 8.40 -8.84 38.90
CA GLY A 349 7.86 -9.75 37.89
C GLY A 349 8.75 -10.97 37.60
N LEU A 350 8.14 -12.13 37.32
CA LEU A 350 8.85 -13.38 37.04
C LEU A 350 9.32 -13.51 35.58
N THR A 351 8.68 -12.80 34.66
CA THR A 351 8.98 -12.82 33.23
C THR A 351 9.37 -11.42 32.73
N LYS A 352 10.13 -11.36 31.63
CA LYS A 352 10.54 -10.08 31.02
C LYS A 352 9.33 -9.20 30.66
N VAL A 353 8.23 -9.81 30.23
CA VAL A 353 6.95 -9.14 29.92
C VAL A 353 6.26 -8.59 31.18
N SER A 354 6.21 -9.36 32.27
CA SER A 354 5.61 -8.88 33.52
C SER A 354 6.37 -7.68 34.09
N ARG A 355 7.71 -7.75 34.08
CA ARG A 355 8.59 -6.66 34.51
C ARG A 355 8.49 -5.43 33.63
N TYR A 356 8.24 -5.61 32.33
CA TYR A 356 7.99 -4.50 31.41
C TYR A 356 6.75 -3.69 31.79
N TRP A 357 5.63 -4.35 32.06
CA TRP A 357 4.41 -3.65 32.47
C TRP A 357 4.52 -3.03 33.86
N GLU A 358 5.23 -3.69 34.78
CA GLU A 358 5.53 -3.16 36.11
C GLU A 358 6.40 -1.89 36.01
N ALA A 359 7.46 -1.92 35.21
CA ALA A 359 8.31 -0.76 34.95
C ALA A 359 7.51 0.41 34.36
N ARG A 360 6.61 0.16 33.41
CA ARG A 360 5.74 1.21 32.84
C ARG A 360 4.78 1.81 33.85
N ALA A 361 4.20 0.99 34.72
CA ALA A 361 3.35 1.47 35.80
C ALA A 361 4.13 2.42 36.74
N PHE A 362 5.38 2.08 37.08
CA PHE A 362 6.24 2.95 37.89
C PHE A 362 6.66 4.25 37.18
N LEU A 363 6.83 4.20 35.84
CA LEU A 363 7.13 5.39 35.02
C LEU A 363 5.89 6.25 34.73
N GLY A 364 4.69 5.82 35.11
CA GLY A 364 3.44 6.54 34.86
C GLY A 364 2.97 6.50 33.40
N LEU A 365 3.29 5.43 32.67
CA LEU A 365 3.06 5.26 31.22
C LEU A 365 2.07 4.18 30.83
#